data_AF-A0A1G4I784-F1
#
_entry.id   AF-A0A1G4I784-F1
#
_cell.length_a   1.000
_cell.length_b   1.000
_cell.length_c   1.000
_cell.angle_alpha   90.00
_cell.angle_beta   90.00
_cell.angle_gamma   90.00
#
_symmetry.space_group_name_H-M   'P 1'
#
loop_
_entity.id
_entity.type
_entity.pdbx_description
1 polymer ?
#
loop_
_entity_poly.entity_id
_entity_poly.type
_entity_poly.pdbx_seq_one_letter_code
_entity_poly.pdbx_strand_id
1 'polypeptide(L)'
;MVKKMGRDEARAGVERRPPPMLKAERQAAFRRKVRNELLLSGRERKDAERQRMEEFRRLCKAEGIQSKRLQEYDAMREEAANKLGEKLNHIEYDQSLTNAEKRKRRYNLKRNYAGQTVMDLVQKQEKHHNALTKVEKIRKKRQEEIEAARVAKRERDEMKVKRIKERMAQNALYAQRTRKGQPVMSGRVEALLNKIQRNQQQ
;
A
#
# COMPACT_ATOMS: atom_id res chain seq x y z
N MET A 1 -79.35 20.22 -16.61
CA MET A 1 -78.04 20.88 -16.44
C MET A 1 -76.94 19.82 -16.39
N VAL A 2 -76.20 19.62 -17.48
CA VAL A 2 -75.08 18.66 -17.52
C VAL A 2 -73.79 19.47 -17.65
N LYS A 3 -72.96 19.40 -16.61
CA LYS A 3 -71.65 20.04 -16.52
C LYS A 3 -70.75 19.44 -17.61
N LYS A 4 -70.45 20.20 -18.67
CA LYS A 4 -69.43 19.84 -19.66
C LYS A 4 -68.06 19.96 -18.98
N MET A 5 -67.52 18.84 -18.51
CA MET A 5 -66.12 18.74 -18.08
C MET A 5 -65.24 19.01 -19.31
N GLY A 6 -64.31 19.95 -19.18
CA GLY A 6 -63.40 20.36 -20.25
C GLY A 6 -62.49 19.22 -20.66
N ARG A 7 -62.29 19.05 -21.98
CA ARG A 7 -61.37 18.05 -22.58
C ARG A 7 -59.90 18.24 -22.18
N ASP A 8 -59.58 19.30 -21.45
CA ASP A 8 -58.21 19.66 -21.09
C ASP A 8 -57.74 18.97 -19.80
N GLU A 9 -58.64 18.50 -18.94
CA GLU A 9 -58.27 17.73 -17.74
C GLU A 9 -57.85 16.28 -18.07
N ALA A 10 -58.31 15.72 -19.19
CA ALA A 10 -58.00 14.35 -19.61
C ALA A 10 -56.58 14.16 -20.17
N ARG A 11 -55.83 15.24 -20.40
CA ARG A 11 -54.49 15.20 -21.02
C ARG A 11 -53.34 15.51 -20.06
N ALA A 12 -53.62 15.81 -18.80
CA ALA A 12 -52.61 16.16 -17.81
C ALA A 12 -51.75 14.97 -17.33
N GLY A 13 -52.12 13.71 -17.67
CA GLY A 13 -51.46 12.50 -17.19
C GLY A 13 -50.74 11.65 -18.24
N VAL A 14 -50.72 12.02 -19.52
CA VAL A 14 -50.06 11.23 -20.56
C VAL A 14 -48.64 11.74 -20.78
N GLU A 15 -47.70 11.29 -19.94
CA GLU A 15 -46.27 11.47 -20.21
C GLU A 15 -45.97 10.91 -21.60
N ARG A 16 -45.62 11.80 -22.55
CA ARG A 16 -45.22 11.42 -23.90
C ARG A 16 -44.05 10.45 -23.79
N ARG A 17 -44.19 9.23 -24.31
CA ARG A 17 -43.09 8.26 -24.35
C ARG A 17 -41.91 8.91 -25.08
N PRO A 18 -40.70 8.89 -24.49
CA PRO A 18 -39.53 9.43 -25.17
C PRO A 18 -39.32 8.67 -26.48
N PRO A 19 -38.93 9.38 -27.56
CA PRO A 19 -38.74 8.78 -28.87
C PRO A 19 -37.76 7.60 -28.79
N PRO A 20 -37.91 6.58 -29.67
CA PRO A 20 -37.08 5.39 -29.62
C PRO A 20 -35.61 5.73 -29.89
N MET A 21 -34.82 5.86 -28.82
CA MET A 21 -33.39 6.15 -28.93
C MET A 21 -32.61 4.96 -29.48
N LEU A 22 -31.50 5.22 -30.18
CA LEU A 22 -30.58 4.17 -30.64
C LEU A 22 -29.98 3.41 -29.44
N LYS A 23 -29.54 2.16 -29.63
CA LYS A 23 -28.97 1.33 -28.53
C LYS A 23 -27.79 2.04 -27.85
N ALA A 24 -26.94 2.72 -28.62
CA ALA A 24 -25.81 3.48 -28.10
C ALA A 24 -26.25 4.67 -27.22
N GLU A 25 -27.29 5.40 -27.65
CA GLU A 25 -27.85 6.53 -26.90
C GLU A 25 -28.51 6.07 -25.60
N ARG A 26 -29.22 4.93 -25.62
CA ARG A 26 -29.79 4.30 -24.41
C ARG A 26 -28.70 3.95 -23.41
N GLN A 27 -27.58 3.38 -23.87
CA GLN A 27 -26.45 3.06 -23.00
C GLN A 27 -25.78 4.33 -22.44
N ALA A 28 -25.63 5.37 -23.25
CA ALA A 28 -25.08 6.65 -22.80
C ALA A 28 -25.98 7.34 -21.77
N ALA A 29 -27.30 7.36 -22.00
CA ALA A 29 -28.29 7.90 -21.08
C ALA A 29 -28.30 7.13 -19.75
N PHE A 30 -28.26 5.79 -19.81
CA PHE A 30 -28.15 4.95 -18.61
C PHE A 30 -26.87 5.26 -17.82
N ARG A 31 -25.71 5.30 -18.49
CA ARG A 31 -24.43 5.66 -17.85
C ARG A 31 -24.47 7.05 -17.20
N ARG A 32 -25.09 8.02 -17.87
CA ARG A 32 -25.30 9.38 -17.32
C ARG A 32 -26.21 9.35 -16.10
N LYS A 33 -27.33 8.61 -16.15
CA LYS A 33 -28.27 8.46 -15.03
C LYS A 33 -27.59 7.85 -13.81
N VAL A 34 -26.93 6.71 -13.98
CA VAL A 34 -26.19 6.02 -12.89
C VAL A 34 -25.12 6.94 -12.29
N ARG A 35 -24.37 7.65 -13.15
CA ARG A 35 -23.37 8.61 -12.67
C ARG A 35 -24.02 9.75 -11.86
N ASN A 36 -25.12 10.30 -12.34
CA ASN A 36 -25.82 11.39 -11.67
C ASN A 36 -26.42 10.93 -10.33
N GLU A 37 -27.01 9.74 -10.26
CA GLU A 37 -27.51 9.13 -9.02
C GLU A 37 -26.38 8.90 -8.00
N LEU A 38 -25.24 8.39 -8.45
CA LEU A 38 -24.06 8.23 -7.61
C LEU A 38 -23.54 9.58 -7.08
N LEU A 39 -23.53 10.61 -7.92
CA LEU A 39 -23.12 11.95 -7.51
C LEU A 39 -24.13 12.60 -6.56
N LEU A 40 -25.44 12.39 -6.78
CA LEU A 40 -26.51 12.92 -5.95
C LEU A 40 -26.48 12.27 -4.56
N SER A 41 -26.46 10.94 -4.50
CA SER A 41 -26.33 10.21 -3.22
C SER A 41 -25.04 10.58 -2.48
N GLY A 42 -23.96 10.86 -3.20
CA GLY A 42 -22.73 11.40 -2.62
C GLY A 42 -22.89 12.80 -2.01
N ARG A 43 -23.73 13.68 -2.60
CA ARG A 43 -24.03 15.01 -2.03
C ARG A 43 -24.94 14.90 -0.83
N GLU A 44 -26.02 14.14 -0.95
CA GLU A 44 -26.99 13.91 0.13
C GLU A 44 -26.32 13.37 1.39
N ARG A 45 -25.38 12.42 1.26
CA ARG A 45 -24.60 11.91 2.41
C ARG A 45 -23.82 13.00 3.14
N LYS A 46 -23.26 13.96 2.41
CA LYS A 46 -22.46 15.05 2.96
C LYS A 46 -23.33 16.11 3.61
N ASP A 47 -24.46 16.43 2.98
CA ASP A 47 -25.46 17.35 3.53
C ASP A 47 -26.09 16.76 4.80
N ALA A 48 -26.40 15.47 4.82
CA ALA A 48 -26.90 14.78 6.00
C ALA A 48 -25.89 14.75 7.15
N GLU A 49 -24.58 14.64 6.88
CA GLU A 49 -23.55 14.79 7.92
C GLU A 49 -23.54 16.20 8.50
N ARG A 50 -23.59 17.24 7.65
CA ARG A 50 -23.64 18.63 8.10
C ARG A 50 -24.86 18.90 8.97
N GLN A 51 -26.04 18.47 8.50
CA GLN A 51 -27.29 18.60 9.23
C GLN A 51 -27.23 17.91 10.59
N ARG A 52 -26.77 16.65 10.64
CA ARG A 52 -26.61 15.91 11.91
C ARG A 52 -25.71 16.63 12.91
N MET A 53 -24.61 17.22 12.45
CA MET A 53 -23.69 17.95 13.33
C MET A 53 -24.25 19.30 13.79
N GLU A 54 -25.00 20.00 12.93
CA GLU A 54 -25.69 21.23 13.31
C GLU A 54 -26.84 20.98 14.29
N GLU A 55 -27.63 19.93 14.07
CA GLU A 55 -28.65 19.46 15.00
C GLU A 55 -28.03 19.10 16.35
N PHE A 56 -26.94 18.33 16.33
CA PHE A 56 -26.22 17.98 17.55
C PHE A 56 -25.69 19.22 18.28
N ARG A 57 -25.15 20.21 17.57
CA ARG A 57 -24.73 21.49 18.14
C ARG A 57 -25.89 22.26 18.76
N ARG A 58 -27.07 22.26 18.12
CA ARG A 58 -28.29 22.89 18.66
C ARG A 58 -28.73 22.20 19.95
N LEU A 59 -28.73 20.87 19.99
CA LEU A 59 -29.07 20.09 21.18
C LEU A 59 -28.11 20.38 22.34
N CYS A 60 -26.80 20.30 22.10
CA CYS A 60 -25.80 20.62 23.13
C CYS A 60 -25.94 22.06 23.65
N LYS A 61 -26.28 23.02 22.78
CA LYS A 61 -26.53 24.40 23.19
C LYS A 61 -27.81 24.55 24.01
N ALA A 62 -28.88 23.84 23.66
CA ALA A 62 -30.14 23.85 24.40
C ALA A 62 -29.97 23.26 25.81
N GLU A 63 -29.14 22.23 25.93
CA GLU A 63 -28.83 21.58 27.22
C GLU A 63 -27.70 22.27 28.01
N GLY A 64 -26.99 23.22 27.39
CA GLY A 64 -25.83 23.90 28.01
C GLY A 64 -24.60 23.00 28.18
N ILE A 65 -24.52 21.89 27.44
CA ILE A 65 -23.46 20.88 27.57
C ILE A 65 -22.34 21.15 26.55
N GLN A 66 -21.09 21.11 27.01
CA GLN A 66 -19.93 21.07 26.11
C GLN A 66 -19.62 19.62 25.73
N SER A 67 -19.94 19.25 24.48
CA SER A 67 -19.66 17.90 23.98
C SER A 67 -18.22 17.75 23.47
N LYS A 68 -17.48 16.78 24.02
CA LYS A 68 -16.16 16.36 23.52
C LYS A 68 -16.19 15.98 22.04
N ARG A 69 -17.25 15.30 21.61
CA ARG A 69 -17.42 14.89 20.20
C ARG A 69 -17.52 16.09 19.25
N LEU A 70 -18.16 17.17 19.68
CA LEU A 70 -18.25 18.39 18.88
C LEU A 70 -16.87 19.08 18.79
N GLN A 71 -16.14 19.10 19.91
CA GLN A 71 -14.77 19.63 19.95
C GLN A 71 -13.83 18.85 19.02
N GLU A 72 -13.88 17.51 19.03
CA GLU A 72 -13.09 16.67 18.12
C GLU A 72 -13.43 16.93 16.65
N TYR A 73 -14.73 17.09 16.34
CA TYR A 73 -15.19 17.40 14.99
C TYR A 73 -14.67 18.78 14.52
N ASP A 74 -14.76 19.79 15.37
CA ASP A 74 -14.29 21.14 15.06
C ASP A 74 -12.76 21.18 14.95
N ALA A 75 -12.02 20.50 15.83
CA ALA A 75 -10.57 20.35 15.75
C ALA A 75 -10.14 19.69 14.43
N MET A 76 -10.81 18.61 14.01
CA MET A 76 -10.51 17.99 12.71
C MET A 76 -10.79 18.92 11.53
N ARG A 77 -11.80 19.78 11.63
CA ARG A 77 -12.06 20.81 10.61
C ARG A 77 -10.98 21.87 10.59
N GLU A 78 -10.51 22.33 11.75
CA GLU A 78 -9.43 23.31 11.86
C GLU A 78 -8.12 22.75 11.30
N GLU A 79 -7.76 21.52 11.67
CA GLU A 79 -6.60 20.84 11.09
C GLU A 79 -6.70 20.75 9.56
N ALA A 80 -7.87 20.39 9.04
CA ALA A 80 -8.08 20.28 7.61
C ALA A 80 -7.96 21.65 6.92
N ALA A 81 -8.41 22.73 7.58
CA ALA A 81 -8.30 24.10 7.09
C ALA A 81 -6.83 24.56 7.08
N ASN A 82 -6.07 24.22 8.11
CA ASN A 82 -4.64 24.51 8.21
C ASN A 82 -3.86 23.77 7.10
N LYS A 83 -4.12 22.47 6.92
CA LYS A 83 -3.55 21.66 5.82
C LYS A 83 -3.92 22.21 4.44
N LEU A 84 -5.12 22.79 4.28
CA LEU A 84 -5.50 23.50 3.06
C LEU A 84 -4.65 24.76 2.88
N GLY A 85 -4.51 25.56 3.94
CA GLY A 85 -3.70 26.78 3.94
C GLY A 85 -2.25 26.52 3.52
N GLU A 86 -1.61 25.53 4.12
CA GLU A 86 -0.25 25.10 3.76
C GLU A 86 -0.12 24.73 2.28
N LYS A 87 -1.07 23.95 1.74
CA LYS A 87 -1.07 23.57 0.33
C LYS A 87 -1.30 24.76 -0.60
N LEU A 88 -2.15 25.71 -0.21
CA LEU A 88 -2.38 26.94 -0.97
C LEU A 88 -1.10 27.78 -1.01
N ASN A 89 -0.43 27.93 0.12
CA ASN A 89 0.84 28.64 0.24
C ASN A 89 1.90 27.96 -0.64
N HIS A 90 1.99 26.63 -0.61
CA HIS A 90 2.95 25.91 -1.45
C HIS A 90 2.71 26.17 -2.95
N ILE A 91 1.46 26.19 -3.42
CA ILE A 91 1.13 26.53 -4.82
C ILE A 91 1.51 27.98 -5.15
N GLU A 92 1.36 28.89 -4.20
CA GLU A 92 1.72 30.29 -4.39
C GLU A 92 3.23 30.48 -4.55
N TYR A 93 4.02 29.84 -3.69
CA TYR A 93 5.48 29.88 -3.71
C TYR A 93 6.12 29.04 -4.83
N ASP A 94 5.40 28.07 -5.42
CA ASP A 94 5.92 27.23 -6.49
C ASP A 94 6.32 28.05 -7.72
N GLN A 95 7.61 28.20 -7.97
CA GLN A 95 8.13 28.98 -9.10
C GLN A 95 8.05 28.24 -10.44
N SER A 96 7.79 26.93 -10.43
CA SER A 96 7.70 26.13 -11.66
C SER A 96 6.39 26.36 -12.43
N LEU A 97 5.38 26.95 -11.78
CA LEU A 97 4.04 27.11 -12.33
C LEU A 97 3.78 28.51 -12.85
N THR A 98 3.04 28.58 -13.95
CA THR A 98 2.50 29.85 -14.44
C THR A 98 1.38 30.37 -13.53
N ASN A 99 1.14 31.68 -13.54
CA ASN A 99 0.06 32.30 -12.75
C ASN A 99 -1.35 31.77 -13.11
N ALA A 100 -1.56 31.33 -14.35
CA ALA A 100 -2.81 30.69 -14.78
C ALA A 100 -2.99 29.32 -14.12
N GLU A 101 -1.93 28.51 -14.10
CA GLU A 101 -1.93 27.19 -13.47
C GLU A 101 -2.08 27.28 -11.95
N LYS A 102 -1.39 28.23 -11.31
CA LYS A 102 -1.56 28.52 -9.88
C LYS A 102 -3.02 28.84 -9.56
N ARG A 103 -3.66 29.73 -10.32
CA ARG A 103 -5.08 30.06 -10.17
C ARG A 103 -5.96 28.83 -10.30
N LYS A 104 -5.76 28.01 -11.33
CA LYS A 104 -6.52 26.77 -11.57
C LYS A 104 -6.34 25.76 -10.43
N ARG A 105 -5.12 25.54 -9.97
CA ARG A 105 -4.82 24.61 -8.86
C ARG A 105 -5.43 25.09 -7.55
N ARG A 106 -5.30 26.38 -7.20
CA ARG A 106 -5.93 26.97 -6.01
C ARG A 106 -7.46 26.81 -6.04
N TYR A 107 -8.09 27.12 -7.18
CA TYR A 107 -9.54 26.97 -7.34
C TYR A 107 -9.98 25.51 -7.15
N ASN A 108 -9.33 24.56 -7.81
CA ASN A 108 -9.65 23.14 -7.69
C ASN A 108 -9.46 22.63 -6.26
N LEU A 109 -8.41 23.08 -5.58
CA LEU A 109 -8.14 22.68 -4.21
C LEU A 109 -9.23 23.21 -3.25
N LYS A 110 -9.58 24.50 -3.34
CA LYS A 110 -10.67 25.10 -2.55
C LYS A 110 -12.01 24.42 -2.82
N ARG A 111 -12.32 24.14 -4.10
CA ARG A 111 -13.54 23.44 -4.51
C ARG A 111 -13.62 22.04 -3.91
N ASN A 112 -12.53 21.28 -3.99
CA ASN A 112 -12.49 19.92 -3.43
C ASN A 112 -12.62 19.94 -1.90
N TYR A 113 -12.00 20.93 -1.24
CA TYR A 113 -12.10 21.11 0.21
C TYR A 113 -13.50 21.49 0.66
N ALA A 114 -14.16 22.45 0.01
CA ALA A 114 -15.52 22.87 0.35
C ALA A 114 -16.53 21.71 0.26
N GLY A 115 -16.29 20.77 -0.64
CA GLY A 115 -17.08 19.55 -0.78
C GLY A 115 -16.68 18.43 0.18
N GLN A 116 -15.72 18.60 1.07
CA GLN A 116 -15.21 17.54 1.95
C GLN A 116 -15.82 17.64 3.34
N THR A 117 -16.18 16.49 3.92
CA THR A 117 -16.67 16.39 5.30
C THR A 117 -15.65 15.73 6.22
N VAL A 118 -15.91 15.73 7.53
CA VAL A 118 -15.00 15.13 8.52
C VAL A 118 -15.01 13.62 8.39
N MET A 119 -16.18 13.01 8.14
CA MET A 119 -16.25 11.57 7.84
C MET A 119 -15.42 11.20 6.60
N ASP A 120 -15.46 12.02 5.54
CA ASP A 120 -14.63 11.81 4.35
C ASP A 120 -13.12 11.88 4.68
N LEU A 121 -12.71 12.73 5.63
CA LEU A 121 -11.32 12.83 6.09
C LEU A 121 -10.89 11.57 6.83
N VAL A 122 -11.70 11.12 7.80
CA VAL A 122 -11.43 9.92 8.60
C VAL A 122 -11.35 8.68 7.71
N GLN A 123 -12.34 8.47 6.83
CA GLN A 123 -12.34 7.32 5.91
C GLN A 123 -11.11 7.30 4.99
N LYS A 124 -10.58 8.46 4.59
CA LYS A 124 -9.35 8.52 3.77
C LYS A 124 -8.12 8.11 4.59
N GLN A 125 -8.03 8.53 5.85
CA GLN A 125 -6.94 8.15 6.74
C GLN A 125 -6.96 6.65 7.03
N GLU A 126 -8.13 6.09 7.36
CA GLU A 126 -8.29 4.64 7.63
C GLU A 126 -7.90 3.78 6.42
N LYS A 127 -8.31 4.17 5.21
CA LYS A 127 -7.94 3.48 3.96
C LYS A 127 -6.43 3.46 3.75
N HIS A 128 -5.73 4.55 4.08
CA HIS A 128 -4.29 4.64 3.95
C HIS A 128 -3.57 3.68 4.90
N HIS A 129 -4.00 3.59 6.15
CA HIS A 129 -3.44 2.64 7.12
C HIS A 129 -3.65 1.18 6.68
N ASN A 130 -4.82 0.83 6.16
CA ASN A 130 -5.09 -0.52 5.66
C ASN A 130 -4.22 -0.86 4.42
N ALA A 131 -4.02 0.09 3.51
CA ALA A 131 -3.18 -0.11 2.33
C ALA A 131 -1.70 -0.28 2.70
N LEU A 132 -1.16 0.59 3.56
CA LEU A 132 0.24 0.53 3.99
C LEU A 132 0.56 -0.74 4.78
N THR A 133 -0.31 -1.14 5.70
CA THR A 133 -0.10 -2.36 6.50
C THR A 133 -0.05 -3.63 5.65
N LYS A 134 -0.82 -3.71 4.55
CA LYS A 134 -0.73 -4.83 3.60
C LYS A 134 0.61 -4.83 2.86
N VAL A 135 1.08 -3.66 2.42
CA VAL A 135 2.37 -3.52 1.71
C VAL A 135 3.56 -3.82 2.64
N GLU A 136 3.50 -3.37 3.90
CA GLU A 136 4.54 -3.66 4.90
C GLU A 136 4.64 -5.16 5.22
N LYS A 137 3.51 -5.85 5.36
CA LYS A 137 3.49 -7.31 5.53
C LYS A 137 4.15 -8.04 4.36
N ILE A 138 3.93 -7.57 3.13
CA ILE A 138 4.57 -8.14 1.93
C ILE A 138 6.09 -7.88 1.96
N ARG A 139 6.51 -6.68 2.35
CA ARG A 139 7.95 -6.34 2.46
C ARG A 139 8.66 -7.16 3.52
N LYS A 140 8.05 -7.36 4.70
CA LYS A 140 8.60 -8.20 5.77
C LYS A 140 8.81 -9.64 5.31
N LYS A 141 7.79 -10.25 4.68
CA LYS A 141 7.90 -11.61 4.12
C LYS A 141 9.06 -11.74 3.12
N ARG A 142 9.21 -10.77 2.21
CA ARG A 142 10.34 -10.77 1.26
C ARG A 142 11.70 -10.64 1.96
N GLN A 143 11.80 -9.86 3.02
CA GLN A 143 13.05 -9.75 3.79
C GLN A 143 13.37 -11.06 4.52
N GLU A 144 12.39 -11.68 5.16
CA GLU A 144 12.52 -12.99 5.81
C GLU A 144 12.97 -14.07 4.81
N GLU A 145 12.40 -14.10 3.59
CA GLU A 145 12.80 -15.00 2.51
C GLU A 145 14.26 -14.78 2.07
N ILE A 146 14.70 -13.52 1.95
CA ILE A 146 16.07 -13.18 1.57
C ILE A 146 17.05 -13.57 2.68
N GLU A 147 16.70 -13.34 3.95
CA GLU A 147 17.53 -13.71 5.09
C GLU A 147 17.65 -15.23 5.24
N ALA A 148 16.54 -15.97 5.11
CA ALA A 148 16.54 -17.42 5.09
C ALA A 148 17.42 -18.00 3.96
N ALA A 149 17.32 -17.41 2.75
CA ALA A 149 18.16 -17.82 1.62
C ALA A 149 19.66 -17.54 1.86
N ARG A 150 19.99 -16.43 2.54
CA ARG A 150 21.38 -16.10 2.92
C ARG A 150 21.93 -17.07 3.95
N VAL A 151 21.14 -17.42 4.97
CA VAL A 151 21.52 -18.40 6.00
C VAL A 151 21.75 -19.78 5.36
N ALA A 152 20.81 -20.27 4.54
CA ALA A 152 20.95 -21.55 3.85
C ALA A 152 22.15 -21.59 2.88
N LYS A 153 22.57 -20.46 2.32
CA LYS A 153 23.80 -20.37 1.52
C LYS A 153 25.04 -20.50 2.41
N ARG A 154 25.10 -19.77 3.53
CA ARG A 154 26.22 -19.84 4.49
C ARG A 154 26.41 -21.25 5.03
N GLU A 155 25.34 -21.92 5.45
CA GLU A 155 25.39 -23.30 5.94
C GLU A 155 25.93 -24.27 4.88
N ARG A 156 25.50 -24.12 3.61
CA ARG A 156 26.03 -24.93 2.50
C ARG A 156 27.52 -24.71 2.29
N ASP A 157 27.98 -23.48 2.37
CA ASP A 157 29.39 -23.14 2.16
C ASP A 157 30.25 -23.63 3.33
N GLU A 158 29.77 -23.51 4.58
CA GLU A 158 30.42 -24.08 5.76
C GLU A 158 30.54 -25.61 5.68
N MET A 159 29.48 -26.29 5.26
CA MET A 159 29.49 -27.74 5.07
C MET A 159 30.49 -28.18 3.98
N LYS A 160 30.62 -27.41 2.89
CA LYS A 160 31.64 -27.67 1.86
C LYS A 160 33.05 -27.51 2.44
N VAL A 161 33.31 -26.44 3.20
CA VAL A 161 34.61 -26.19 3.82
C VAL A 161 34.97 -27.32 4.80
N LYS A 162 34.01 -27.76 5.63
CA LYS A 162 34.19 -28.90 6.54
C LYS A 162 34.60 -30.17 5.78
N ARG A 163 33.87 -30.53 4.71
CA ARG A 163 34.20 -31.70 3.87
C ARG A 163 35.57 -31.61 3.21
N ILE A 164 35.97 -30.40 2.77
CA ILE A 164 37.32 -30.20 2.19
C ILE A 164 38.39 -30.42 3.25
N LYS A 165 38.23 -29.85 4.45
CA LYS A 165 39.18 -30.04 5.57
C LYS A 165 39.29 -31.51 5.99
N GLU A 166 38.17 -32.21 6.10
CA GLU A 166 38.13 -33.65 6.39
C GLU A 166 38.88 -34.45 5.32
N ARG A 167 38.65 -34.15 4.04
CA ARG A 167 39.36 -34.80 2.93
C ARG A 167 40.86 -34.53 2.96
N MET A 168 41.28 -33.29 3.25
CA MET A 168 42.69 -32.94 3.39
C MET A 168 43.34 -33.71 4.54
N ALA A 169 42.68 -33.80 5.70
CA ALA A 169 43.17 -34.54 6.85
C ALA A 169 43.28 -36.04 6.54
N GLN A 170 42.26 -36.63 5.91
CA GLN A 170 42.31 -38.05 5.49
C GLN A 170 43.43 -38.29 4.47
N ASN A 171 43.57 -37.44 3.45
CA ASN A 171 44.64 -37.56 2.46
C ASN A 171 46.04 -37.44 3.10
N ALA A 172 46.22 -36.55 4.08
CA ALA A 172 47.48 -36.44 4.82
C ALA A 172 47.81 -37.73 5.59
N LEU A 173 46.82 -38.32 6.28
CA LEU A 173 46.96 -39.61 6.96
C LEU A 173 47.29 -40.74 5.97
N TYR A 174 46.61 -40.78 4.81
CA TYR A 174 46.89 -41.76 3.77
C TYR A 174 48.30 -41.60 3.17
N ALA A 175 48.78 -40.36 2.98
CA ALA A 175 50.13 -40.11 2.48
C ALA A 175 51.20 -40.62 3.46
N GLN A 176 51.01 -40.40 4.76
CA GLN A 176 51.88 -40.96 5.81
C GLN A 176 51.85 -42.50 5.80
N ARG A 177 50.67 -43.10 5.67
CA ARG A 177 50.50 -44.57 5.72
C ARG A 177 50.99 -45.30 4.46
N THR A 178 50.80 -44.71 3.28
CA THR A 178 51.05 -45.38 1.99
C THR A 178 52.35 -44.97 1.31
N ARG A 179 53.10 -44.01 1.88
CA ARG A 179 54.35 -43.44 1.32
C ARG A 179 54.21 -42.89 -0.11
N LYS A 180 52.98 -42.77 -0.64
CA LYS A 180 52.72 -42.18 -1.96
C LYS A 180 53.03 -40.69 -1.92
N GLY A 181 53.93 -40.24 -2.79
CA GLY A 181 54.42 -38.85 -2.85
C GLY A 181 55.76 -38.62 -2.15
N GLN A 182 56.32 -39.61 -1.46
CA GLN A 182 57.73 -39.54 -1.03
C GLN A 182 58.67 -39.86 -2.19
N PRO A 183 59.89 -39.28 -2.24
CA PRO A 183 60.87 -39.59 -3.26
C PRO A 183 61.14 -41.10 -3.28
N VAL A 184 61.11 -41.73 -4.46
CA VAL A 184 61.36 -43.19 -4.60
C VAL A 184 62.69 -43.62 -3.92
N MET A 185 63.64 -42.68 -3.82
CA MET A 185 64.93 -42.86 -3.16
C MET A 185 64.83 -42.91 -1.62
N SER A 186 63.85 -42.28 -0.96
CA SER A 186 63.75 -42.33 0.52
C SER A 186 63.43 -43.74 1.02
N GLY A 187 62.50 -44.43 0.36
CA GLY A 187 62.16 -45.82 0.70
C GLY A 187 63.29 -46.80 0.41
N ARG A 188 64.06 -46.57 -0.67
CA ARG A 188 65.25 -47.39 -1.00
C ARG A 188 66.39 -47.17 -0.01
N VAL A 189 66.63 -45.93 0.40
CA VAL A 189 67.66 -45.58 1.39
C VAL A 189 67.28 -46.12 2.78
N GLU A 190 66.03 -45.98 3.22
CA GLU A 190 65.57 -46.59 4.48
C GLU A 190 65.66 -48.12 4.47
N ALA A 191 65.29 -48.77 3.36
CA ALA A 191 65.40 -50.22 3.24
C ALA A 191 66.87 -50.69 3.31
N LEU A 192 67.78 -49.94 2.68
CA LEU A 192 69.23 -50.17 2.77
C LEU A 192 69.76 -49.97 4.18
N LEU A 193 69.39 -48.87 4.84
CA LEU A 193 69.79 -48.59 6.23
C LEU A 193 69.26 -49.66 7.20
N ASN A 194 68.01 -50.09 7.05
CA ASN A 194 67.43 -51.18 7.84
C ASN A 194 68.14 -52.53 7.60
N LYS A 195 68.58 -52.79 6.36
CA LYS A 195 69.36 -53.99 6.03
C LYS A 195 70.75 -53.95 6.65
N ILE A 196 71.40 -52.78 6.64
CA ILE A 196 72.71 -52.57 7.28
C ILE A 196 72.60 -52.70 8.80
N GLN A 197 71.58 -52.10 9.43
CA GLN A 197 71.37 -52.22 10.88
C GLN A 197 71.07 -53.65 11.33
N ARG A 198 70.28 -54.42 10.55
CA ARG A 198 70.04 -55.84 10.85
C ARG A 198 71.31 -56.69 10.76
N ASN A 199 72.21 -56.36 9.84
CA ASN A 199 73.51 -57.04 9.71
C ASN A 199 74.52 -56.63 10.80
N GLN A 200 74.30 -55.53 11.51
CA GLN A 200 75.14 -55.08 12.64
C GLN A 200 74.64 -55.60 14.01
N GLN A 201 73.42 -56.17 14.05
CA GLN A 201 72.82 -56.76 15.25
C GLN A 201 72.84 -58.31 15.23
N GLN A 202 73.48 -58.89 14.22
CA GLN A 202 73.96 -60.29 14.22
C GLN A 202 75.45 -60.29 14.55
#